data_AF-A0A954JPZ9-F1
#
_entry.id   AF-A0A954JPZ9-F1
#
_cell.length_a   1.000
_cell.length_b   1.000
_cell.length_c   1.000
_cell.angle_alpha   90.00
_cell.angle_beta   90.00
_cell.angle_gamma   90.00
#
_symmetry.space_group_name_H-M   'P 1'
#
loop_
_entity.id
_entity.type
_entity.pdbx_description
1 polymer ?
#
loop_
_entity_poly.entity_id
_entity_poly.type
_entity_poly.pdbx_seq_one_letter_code
_entity_poly.pdbx_strand_id
1 'polypeptide(L)'
;MSDSSSIPGPPPSPGDGDLQPLQGLVDLITYHDDRSFYTVIKLVPEKGYDVPVDGELFGPTRVTVVGKTVDPTEGARVRLWGRWGQHKAHGTQFEFERLEPLLPTDEKGLVRYLASKAFPGIGQVTAQRIVDALGAETLERIAEDPDCLRGIRGLRPEAAEALRVALADQV
;
A
#
# COMPACT_ATOMS: atom_id res chain seq x y z
N MET A 1 -30.19 -21.78 -0.58
CA MET A 1 -29.09 -21.95 0.39
C MET A 1 -28.13 -20.82 0.11
N SER A 2 -28.25 -19.73 0.88
CA SER A 2 -27.45 -18.53 0.69
C SER A 2 -26.25 -18.61 1.62
N ASP A 3 -25.07 -18.81 1.05
CA ASP A 3 -23.80 -18.71 1.78
C ASP A 3 -23.64 -17.29 2.30
N SER A 4 -24.01 -17.08 3.56
CA SER A 4 -23.72 -15.86 4.29
C SER A 4 -22.23 -15.84 4.58
N SER A 5 -21.47 -15.17 3.71
CA SER A 5 -20.11 -14.73 4.02
C SER A 5 -20.21 -13.78 5.22
N SER A 6 -20.11 -14.34 6.43
CA SER A 6 -20.04 -13.58 7.68
C SER A 6 -18.71 -12.85 7.68
N ILE A 7 -18.75 -11.57 7.33
CA ILE A 7 -17.65 -10.65 7.64
C ILE A 7 -17.64 -10.55 9.18
N PRO A 8 -16.59 -11.00 9.87
CA PRO A 8 -16.50 -10.84 11.32
C PRO A 8 -16.57 -9.35 11.66
N GLY A 9 -17.39 -9.00 12.65
CA GLY A 9 -17.50 -7.64 13.15
C GLY A 9 -16.14 -7.12 13.64
N PRO A 10 -15.94 -5.78 13.66
CA PRO A 10 -14.67 -5.21 14.09
C PRO A 10 -14.33 -5.67 15.52
N PRO A 11 -13.09 -6.11 15.76
CA PRO A 11 -12.63 -6.44 17.11
C PRO A 11 -12.85 -5.27 18.10
N PRO A 12 -13.02 -5.56 19.40
CA PRO A 12 -13.22 -4.53 20.42
C PRO A 12 -11.96 -3.67 20.59
N SER A 13 -12.13 -2.34 20.55
CA SER A 13 -11.06 -1.35 20.83
C SER A 13 -10.45 -1.55 22.22
N PRO A 14 -9.11 -1.70 22.35
CA PRO A 14 -8.44 -1.71 23.65
C PRO A 14 -7.54 -0.48 23.87
N GLY A 15 -7.22 -0.21 25.14
CA GLY A 15 -6.52 0.98 25.60
C GLY A 15 -5.01 1.06 25.29
N ASP A 16 -4.49 2.28 25.52
CA ASP A 16 -3.25 2.94 25.01
C ASP A 16 -1.87 2.28 25.30
N GLY A 17 -1.74 0.95 25.41
CA GLY A 17 -0.57 0.31 26.03
C GLY A 17 0.67 -0.01 25.17
N ASP A 18 0.55 -0.68 24.03
CA ASP A 18 1.71 -1.26 23.30
C ASP A 18 1.39 -1.47 21.81
N LEU A 19 1.34 -0.38 21.04
CA LEU A 19 1.17 -0.47 19.59
C LEU A 19 2.52 -0.79 18.92
N GLN A 20 2.63 -1.95 18.30
CA GLN A 20 3.77 -2.33 17.47
C GLN A 20 3.73 -1.55 16.15
N PRO A 21 4.86 -0.97 15.70
CA PRO A 21 4.94 -0.40 14.36
C PRO A 21 5.07 -1.53 13.33
N LEU A 22 4.30 -1.46 12.25
CA LEU A 22 4.40 -2.33 11.09
C LEU A 22 4.42 -1.48 9.84
N GLN A 23 5.49 -1.57 9.06
CA GLN A 23 5.61 -0.85 7.80
C GLN A 23 5.57 -1.83 6.64
N GLY A 24 4.88 -1.44 5.57
CA GLY A 24 4.85 -2.24 4.36
C GLY A 24 4.11 -1.58 3.22
N LEU A 25 4.04 -2.32 2.13
CA LEU A 25 3.33 -1.93 0.92
C LEU A 25 1.93 -2.53 0.93
N VAL A 26 0.92 -1.70 0.70
CA VAL A 26 -0.44 -2.15 0.43
C VAL A 26 -0.44 -2.90 -0.89
N ASP A 27 -0.60 -4.22 -0.84
CA ASP A 27 -0.55 -5.07 -2.04
C ASP A 27 -1.95 -5.29 -2.62
N LEU A 28 -2.97 -5.41 -1.77
CA LEU A 28 -4.37 -5.54 -2.20
C LEU A 28 -5.31 -5.05 -1.11
N ILE A 29 -6.34 -4.28 -1.47
CA ILE A 29 -7.45 -3.99 -0.57
C ILE A 29 -8.50 -5.08 -0.81
N THR A 30 -8.68 -5.95 0.18
CA THR A 30 -9.65 -7.06 0.09
C THR A 30 -11.06 -6.59 0.36
N TYR A 31 -11.22 -5.60 1.23
CA TYR A 31 -12.51 -5.05 1.62
C TYR A 31 -12.34 -3.62 2.12
N HIS A 32 -13.29 -2.74 1.79
CA HIS A 32 -13.40 -1.41 2.35
C HIS A 32 -14.89 -1.09 2.52
N ASP A 33 -15.25 -0.50 3.66
CA ASP A 33 -16.60 -0.05 3.96
C ASP A 33 -16.64 1.46 4.18
N ASP A 34 -17.33 2.18 3.29
CA ASP A 34 -17.36 3.66 3.28
C ASP A 34 -18.08 4.26 4.51
N ARG A 35 -18.88 3.47 5.25
CA ARG A 35 -19.67 3.96 6.39
C ARG A 35 -18.94 3.82 7.72
N SER A 36 -18.27 2.68 7.90
CA SER A 36 -17.53 2.34 9.11
C SER A 36 -16.02 2.58 8.98
N PHE A 37 -15.55 2.91 7.77
CA PHE A 37 -14.15 3.01 7.37
C PHE A 37 -13.35 1.71 7.57
N TYR A 38 -14.04 0.61 7.85
CA TYR A 38 -13.40 -0.67 8.10
C TYR A 38 -12.78 -1.20 6.81
N THR A 39 -11.48 -1.47 6.87
CA THR A 39 -10.71 -1.88 5.70
C THR A 39 -9.87 -3.10 6.02
N VAL A 40 -9.91 -4.09 5.13
CA VAL A 40 -9.07 -5.28 5.17
C VAL A 40 -8.06 -5.18 4.04
N ILE A 41 -6.79 -5.16 4.40
CA ILE A 41 -5.68 -4.94 3.48
C ILE A 41 -4.71 -6.13 3.55
N LYS A 42 -4.22 -6.58 2.41
CA LYS A 42 -3.04 -7.44 2.32
C LYS A 42 -1.82 -6.54 2.19
N LEU A 43 -1.01 -6.51 3.23
CA LEU A 43 0.22 -5.72 3.30
C LEU A 43 1.42 -6.65 3.07
N VAL A 44 2.39 -6.22 2.27
CA VAL A 44 3.72 -6.82 2.20
C VAL A 44 4.60 -6.05 3.18
N PRO A 45 4.98 -6.63 4.33
CA PRO A 45 5.83 -5.98 5.30
C PRO A 45 7.23 -5.77 4.73
N GLU A 46 7.87 -4.67 5.11
CA GLU A 46 9.27 -4.42 4.75
C GLU A 46 10.22 -5.28 5.60
N LYS A 47 11.43 -5.51 5.07
CA LYS A 47 12.46 -6.24 5.82
C LYS A 47 12.81 -5.47 7.10
N GLY A 48 12.86 -6.18 8.22
CA GLY A 48 13.19 -5.60 9.54
C GLY A 48 12.01 -5.50 10.50
N TYR A 49 10.80 -5.87 10.08
CA TYR A 49 9.64 -6.01 10.96
C TYR A 49 9.42 -7.47 11.34
N ASP A 50 9.19 -7.72 12.63
CA ASP A 50 8.95 -9.07 13.15
C ASP A 50 7.48 -9.43 12.88
N VAL A 51 7.27 -10.21 11.82
CA VAL A 51 5.96 -10.63 11.35
C VAL A 51 5.75 -12.11 11.64
N PRO A 52 4.72 -12.50 12.41
CA PRO A 52 4.37 -13.89 12.61
C PRO A 52 3.99 -14.51 11.26
N VAL A 53 4.85 -15.41 10.77
CA VAL A 53 4.70 -16.04 9.46
C VAL A 53 3.77 -17.26 9.58
N ASP A 54 2.46 -17.05 9.41
CA ASP A 54 1.50 -18.13 9.21
C ASP A 54 1.50 -18.56 7.73
N GLY A 55 2.49 -19.34 7.31
CA GLY A 55 2.41 -20.19 6.11
C GLY A 55 3.22 -19.78 4.86
N GLU A 56 3.64 -20.84 4.14
CA GLU A 56 4.48 -20.96 2.94
C GLU A 56 5.93 -20.43 3.01
N LEU A 57 6.87 -21.37 3.21
CA LEU A 57 8.33 -21.23 3.10
C LEU A 57 8.84 -20.59 1.78
N PHE A 58 7.97 -20.37 0.79
CA PHE A 58 8.35 -19.97 -0.58
C PHE A 58 7.51 -18.83 -1.19
N GLY A 59 6.63 -18.17 -0.42
CA GLY A 59 5.83 -17.03 -0.89
C GLY A 59 6.36 -15.67 -0.43
N PRO A 60 6.03 -14.55 -1.12
CA PRO A 60 6.23 -13.22 -0.55
C PRO A 60 5.40 -13.13 0.73
N THR A 61 6.05 -12.92 1.88
CA THR A 61 5.38 -12.79 3.18
C THR A 61 4.32 -11.68 3.07
N ARG A 62 3.04 -12.04 3.00
CA ARG A 62 1.92 -11.09 2.98
C ARG A 62 1.15 -11.25 4.27
N VAL A 63 0.89 -10.15 4.94
CA VAL A 63 0.15 -10.13 6.20
C VAL A 63 -1.19 -9.45 6.00
N THR A 64 -2.22 -9.96 6.68
CA THR A 64 -3.54 -9.35 6.65
C THR A 64 -3.57 -8.27 7.71
N VAL A 65 -3.84 -7.04 7.34
CA VAL A 65 -3.99 -5.92 8.27
C VAL A 65 -5.43 -5.40 8.21
N VAL A 66 -6.01 -5.11 9.36
CA VAL A 66 -7.41 -4.68 9.51
C VAL A 66 -7.46 -3.45 10.40
N GLY A 67 -8.33 -2.51 10.06
CA GLY A 67 -8.44 -1.26 10.82
C GLY A 67 -9.36 -0.27 10.13
N LYS A 68 -9.37 0.97 10.63
CA LYS A 68 -10.19 2.05 10.06
C LYS A 68 -9.32 3.00 9.25
N THR A 69 -9.69 3.25 8.00
CA THR A 69 -9.03 4.26 7.15
C THR A 69 -10.02 4.86 6.17
N VAL A 70 -9.86 6.16 5.90
CA VAL A 70 -10.79 6.94 5.07
C VAL A 70 -10.54 6.72 3.58
N ASP A 71 -9.27 6.56 3.18
CA ASP A 71 -8.90 6.41 1.78
C ASP A 71 -7.75 5.38 1.64
N PRO A 72 -8.06 4.07 1.67
CA PRO A 72 -7.05 3.07 1.46
C PRO A 72 -6.59 3.07 0.00
N THR A 73 -5.29 3.24 -0.23
CA THR A 73 -4.71 3.26 -1.57
C THR A 73 -3.89 1.99 -1.83
N GLU A 74 -4.25 1.24 -2.88
CA GLU A 74 -3.45 0.11 -3.35
C GLU A 74 -2.11 0.58 -3.91
N GLY A 75 -1.02 -0.11 -3.54
CA GLY A 75 0.33 0.26 -3.93
C GLY A 75 0.94 1.37 -3.07
N ALA A 76 0.19 1.98 -2.15
CA ALA A 76 0.75 2.92 -1.20
C ALA A 76 1.62 2.21 -0.16
N ARG A 77 2.72 2.84 0.20
CA ARG A 77 3.49 2.44 1.38
C ARG A 77 2.82 3.04 2.60
N VAL A 78 2.62 2.25 3.63
CA VAL A 78 1.97 2.70 4.86
C VAL A 78 2.77 2.22 6.06
N ARG A 79 2.78 3.06 7.10
CA ARG A 79 3.20 2.70 8.44
C ARG A 79 1.96 2.59 9.32
N LEU A 80 1.84 1.45 9.96
CA LEU A 80 0.71 1.09 10.81
C LEU A 80 1.23 0.96 12.24
N TRP A 81 0.40 1.36 13.21
CA TRP A 81 0.63 1.07 14.62
C TRP A 81 -0.55 0.28 15.14
N GLY A 82 -0.27 -0.88 15.70
CA GLY A 82 -1.28 -1.86 15.99
C GLY A 82 -0.74 -3.07 16.72
N ARG A 83 -1.48 -4.16 16.68
CA ARG A 83 -1.10 -5.40 17.35
C ARG A 83 -1.54 -6.61 16.54
N TRP A 84 -0.83 -7.71 16.71
CA TRP A 84 -1.20 -8.98 16.12
C TRP A 84 -2.35 -9.61 16.90
N GLY A 85 -3.48 -9.81 16.23
CA GLY A 85 -4.60 -10.62 16.68
C GLY A 85 -4.59 -11.97 15.95
N GLN A 86 -4.85 -13.06 16.67
CA GLN A 86 -4.94 -14.39 16.06
C GLN A 86 -6.40 -14.78 15.90
N HIS A 87 -6.86 -15.00 14.65
CA HIS A 87 -8.21 -15.45 14.37
C HIS A 87 -8.23 -16.97 14.12
N LYS A 88 -9.01 -17.72 14.90
CA LYS A 88 -9.07 -19.20 14.83
C LYS A 88 -9.39 -19.75 13.43
N ALA A 89 -10.06 -18.99 12.58
CA ALA A 89 -10.45 -19.41 11.22
C ALA A 89 -9.59 -18.81 10.08
N HIS A 90 -8.85 -17.73 10.32
CA HIS A 90 -8.20 -16.94 9.26
C HIS A 90 -6.70 -16.66 9.51
N GLY A 91 -6.13 -17.19 10.59
CA GLY A 91 -4.73 -17.00 10.94
C GLY A 91 -4.47 -15.65 11.61
N THR A 92 -3.21 -15.24 11.60
CA THR A 92 -2.79 -13.99 12.24
C THR A 92 -3.14 -12.76 11.38
N GLN A 93 -3.76 -11.76 12.01
CA GLN A 93 -4.13 -10.48 11.43
C GLN A 93 -3.54 -9.35 12.27
N PHE A 94 -3.12 -8.26 11.64
CA PHE A 94 -2.63 -7.09 12.34
C PHE A 94 -3.74 -6.06 12.45
N GLU A 95 -4.24 -5.82 13.66
CA GLU A 95 -5.23 -4.79 13.93
C GLU A 95 -4.51 -3.46 14.12
N PHE A 96 -4.63 -2.54 13.17
CA PHE A 96 -4.02 -1.21 13.25
C PHE A 96 -5.02 -0.17 13.76
N GLU A 97 -4.54 0.69 14.65
CA GLU A 97 -5.28 1.81 15.20
C GLU A 97 -4.88 3.12 14.54
N ARG A 98 -3.62 3.23 14.12
CA ARG A 98 -3.10 4.37 13.37
C ARG A 98 -2.49 3.89 12.07
N LEU A 99 -2.84 4.57 10.98
CA LEU A 99 -2.26 4.41 9.65
C LEU A 99 -1.69 5.76 9.21
N GLU A 100 -0.43 5.73 8.78
CA GLU A 100 0.25 6.86 8.17
C GLU A 100 0.74 6.45 6.78
N PRO A 101 0.27 7.13 5.71
CA PRO A 101 0.83 6.90 4.39
C PRO A 101 2.27 7.43 4.35
N LEU A 102 3.18 6.60 3.84
CA LEU A 102 4.58 6.94 3.65
C LEU A 102 4.89 7.08 2.17
N LEU A 103 5.87 7.90 1.84
CA LEU A 103 6.43 7.95 0.51
C LEU A 103 7.18 6.65 0.20
N PRO A 104 7.01 6.08 -0.99
CA PRO A 104 7.80 4.93 -1.43
C PRO A 104 9.27 5.33 -1.56
N THR A 105 10.17 4.59 -0.91
CA THR A 105 11.63 4.81 -0.97
C THR A 105 12.38 3.71 -1.73
N ASP A 106 11.65 2.74 -2.28
CA ASP A 106 12.22 1.60 -3.00
C ASP A 106 11.65 1.55 -4.41
N GLU A 107 12.45 1.10 -5.37
CA GLU A 107 12.11 1.05 -6.80
C GLU A 107 10.82 0.26 -7.03
N LYS A 108 10.69 -0.90 -6.39
CA LYS A 108 9.47 -1.72 -6.50
C LYS A 108 8.22 -1.02 -5.97
N GLY A 109 8.38 -0.22 -4.92
CA GLY A 109 7.30 0.59 -4.33
C GLY A 109 6.89 1.71 -5.28
N LEU A 110 7.87 2.38 -5.89
CA LEU A 110 7.63 3.40 -6.92
C LEU A 110 6.88 2.82 -8.11
N VAL A 111 7.30 1.66 -8.62
CA VAL A 111 6.63 1.02 -9.77
C VAL A 111 5.16 0.73 -9.46
N ARG A 112 4.86 0.22 -8.26
CA ARG A 112 3.48 -0.05 -7.83
C ARG A 112 2.68 1.23 -7.63
N TYR A 113 3.28 2.25 -7.05
CA TYR A 113 2.65 3.56 -6.84
C TYR A 113 2.30 4.22 -8.19
N LEU A 114 3.24 4.24 -9.12
CA LEU A 114 3.04 4.72 -10.48
C LEU A 114 2.00 3.89 -11.25
N ALA A 115 1.98 2.58 -11.05
CA ALA A 115 1.02 1.67 -11.67
C ALA A 115 -0.33 1.59 -10.94
N SER A 116 -0.52 2.38 -9.88
CA SER A 116 -1.74 2.37 -9.08
C SER A 116 -2.89 3.09 -9.81
N LYS A 117 -4.10 2.97 -9.25
CA LYS A 117 -5.29 3.67 -9.76
C LYS A 117 -5.17 5.20 -9.67
N ALA A 118 -4.19 5.73 -8.93
CA ALA A 118 -3.91 7.16 -8.90
C ALA A 118 -3.48 7.71 -10.27
N PHE A 119 -2.86 6.88 -11.12
CA PHE A 119 -2.34 7.29 -12.43
C PHE A 119 -2.94 6.46 -13.56
N PRO A 120 -4.18 6.76 -13.98
CA PRO A 120 -4.81 6.06 -15.07
C PRO A 120 -3.98 6.21 -16.36
N GLY A 121 -3.51 5.09 -16.91
CA GLY A 121 -2.70 5.06 -18.12
C GLY A 121 -1.23 4.65 -17.90
N ILE A 122 -0.77 4.54 -16.66
CA ILE A 122 0.53 3.98 -16.33
C ILE A 122 0.35 2.52 -15.94
N GLY A 123 0.69 1.61 -16.86
CA GLY A 123 0.75 0.18 -16.55
C GLY A 123 2.03 -0.18 -15.81
N GLN A 124 2.06 -1.36 -15.17
CA GLN A 124 3.23 -1.89 -14.46
C GLN A 124 4.52 -1.86 -15.30
N VAL A 125 4.43 -2.12 -16.61
CA VAL A 125 5.57 -2.07 -17.54
C VAL A 125 6.09 -0.64 -17.76
N THR A 126 5.19 0.33 -17.88
CA THR A 126 5.57 1.75 -18.04
C THR A 126 6.15 2.29 -16.75
N ALA A 127 5.51 1.98 -15.62
CA ALA A 127 5.99 2.33 -14.29
C ALA A 127 7.41 1.77 -14.04
N GLN A 128 7.65 0.49 -14.39
CA GLN A 128 8.98 -0.11 -14.27
C GLN A 128 10.02 0.66 -15.08
N ARG A 129 9.71 1.07 -16.31
CA ARG A 129 10.65 1.86 -17.13
C ARG A 129 10.97 3.24 -16.54
N ILE A 130 9.99 3.88 -15.92
CA ILE A 130 10.19 5.18 -15.26
C ILE A 130 11.18 5.01 -14.12
N VAL A 131 10.93 4.02 -13.27
CA VAL A 131 11.78 3.76 -12.12
C VAL A 131 13.15 3.21 -12.53
N ASP A 132 13.24 2.37 -13.56
CA ASP A 132 14.53 1.88 -14.09
C ASP A 132 15.37 3.04 -14.65
N ALA A 133 14.74 4.09 -15.17
CA ALA A 133 15.43 5.26 -15.72
C ALA A 133 15.84 6.28 -14.64
N LEU A 134 15.03 6.43 -13.59
CA LEU A 134 15.19 7.49 -12.58
C LEU A 134 15.65 6.98 -11.21
N GLY A 135 15.55 5.68 -10.94
CA GLY A 135 15.94 5.01 -9.70
C GLY A 135 14.99 5.29 -8.53
N ALA A 136 15.49 5.09 -7.30
CA ALA A 136 14.76 5.34 -6.06
C ALA A 136 14.37 6.82 -5.85
N GLU A 137 14.97 7.74 -6.59
CA GLU A 137 14.73 9.20 -6.54
C GLU A 137 13.70 9.65 -7.60
N THR A 138 12.95 8.71 -8.19
CA THR A 138 11.97 8.99 -9.24
C THR A 138 11.04 10.15 -8.90
N LEU A 139 10.49 10.21 -7.68
CA LEU A 139 9.53 11.25 -7.29
C LEU A 139 10.19 12.63 -7.22
N GLU A 140 11.38 12.71 -6.62
CA GLU A 140 12.16 13.94 -6.51
C GLU A 140 12.58 14.44 -7.89
N ARG A 141 13.08 13.54 -8.74
CA ARG A 141 13.48 13.88 -10.11
C ARG A 141 12.33 14.37 -10.98
N ILE A 142 11.13 13.82 -10.82
CA ILE A 142 9.95 14.30 -11.55
C ILE A 142 9.50 15.67 -11.02
N ALA A 143 9.61 15.90 -9.71
CA ALA A 143 9.28 17.18 -9.10
C ALA A 143 10.27 18.29 -9.51
N GLU A 144 11.57 17.97 -9.60
CA GLU A 144 12.61 18.90 -10.02
C GLU A 144 12.66 19.11 -11.54
N ASP A 145 12.54 18.03 -12.32
CA ASP A 145 12.69 18.04 -13.77
C ASP A 145 11.58 17.23 -14.44
N PRO A 146 10.45 17.86 -14.80
CA PRO A 146 9.35 17.17 -15.50
C PRO A 146 9.76 16.68 -16.90
N ASP A 147 10.86 17.17 -17.48
CA ASP A 147 11.35 16.70 -18.78
C ASP A 147 12.07 15.35 -18.66
N CYS A 148 12.39 14.87 -17.44
CA CYS A 148 12.98 13.54 -17.24
C CYS A 148 12.06 12.39 -17.69
N LEU A 149 10.75 12.64 -17.76
CA LEU A 149 9.75 11.71 -18.28
C LEU A 149 9.64 11.74 -19.81
N ARG A 150 10.20 12.76 -20.48
CA ARG A 150 10.16 12.87 -21.95
C ARG A 150 11.04 11.79 -22.58
N GLY A 151 10.41 10.95 -23.42
CA GLY A 151 11.09 9.87 -24.13
C GLY A 151 10.87 8.49 -23.54
N ILE A 152 10.17 8.37 -22.40
CA ILE A 152 9.80 7.07 -21.85
C ILE A 152 8.77 6.40 -22.76
N ARG A 153 9.20 5.31 -23.39
CA ARG A 153 8.39 4.57 -24.37
C ARG A 153 7.15 3.99 -23.70
N GLY A 154 5.97 4.43 -24.13
CA GLY A 154 4.68 3.96 -23.61
C GLY A 154 4.11 4.80 -22.46
N LEU A 155 4.77 5.90 -22.08
CA LEU A 155 4.19 6.92 -21.22
C LEU A 155 3.39 7.91 -22.07
N ARG A 156 2.11 8.07 -21.75
CA ARG A 156 1.24 9.06 -22.41
C ARG A 156 1.45 10.44 -21.80
N PRO A 157 1.35 11.54 -22.58
CA PRO A 157 1.49 12.89 -22.07
C PRO A 157 0.54 13.18 -20.90
N GLU A 158 -0.70 12.68 -20.97
CA GLU A 158 -1.71 12.88 -19.93
C GLU A 158 -1.32 12.19 -18.61
N ALA A 159 -0.68 11.02 -18.70
CA ALA A 159 -0.22 10.29 -17.53
C ALA A 159 1.02 10.93 -16.89
N ALA A 160 1.93 11.47 -17.72
CA ALA A 160 3.07 12.25 -17.23
C ALA A 160 2.61 13.53 -16.50
N GLU A 161 1.59 14.20 -17.03
CA GLU A 161 1.01 15.38 -16.39
C GLU A 161 0.27 15.03 -15.09
N ALA A 162 -0.48 13.93 -15.07
CA ALA A 162 -1.12 13.46 -13.84
C ALA A 162 -0.10 13.16 -12.73
N LEU A 163 1.03 12.54 -13.08
CA LEU A 163 2.16 12.35 -12.17
C LEU A 163 2.70 13.66 -11.63
N ARG A 164 2.92 14.62 -12.52
CA ARG A 164 3.42 15.95 -12.17
C ARG A 164 2.48 16.64 -11.19
N VAL A 165 1.18 16.61 -11.44
CA VAL A 165 0.16 17.23 -10.58
C VAL A 165 0.11 16.54 -9.22
N ALA A 166 0.07 15.21 -9.17
CA ALA A 166 0.01 14.48 -7.91
C ALA A 166 1.24 14.70 -7.02
N LEU A 167 2.42 14.85 -7.64
CA LEU A 167 3.65 15.14 -6.92
C LEU A 167 3.74 16.60 -6.48
N ALA A 168 3.23 17.54 -7.28
CA ALA A 168 3.19 18.95 -6.92
C ALA A 168 2.29 19.24 -5.69
N ASP A 169 1.25 18.43 -5.46
CA ASP A 169 0.37 18.56 -4.29
C ASP A 169 0.99 17.97 -3.00
N GLN A 170 2.09 17.22 -3.10
CA GLN A 170 2.72 16.52 -1.96
C GLN A 170 4.04 17.14 -1.48
N VAL A 171 4.49 18.26 -2.06
CA VAL A 171 5.74 18.97 -1.70
C VAL A 171 5.48 20.36 -1.15
#